data_AF-A0A8H4XTZ5-F1
#
_entry.id   AF-A0A8H4XTZ5-F1
#
_cell.length_a   1.000
_cell.length_b   1.000
_cell.length_c   1.000
_cell.angle_alpha   90.00
_cell.angle_beta   90.00
_cell.angle_gamma   90.00
#
_symmetry.space_group_name_H-M   'P 1'
#
loop_
_entity.id
_entity.type
_entity.pdbx_description
1 polymer ?
#
loop_
_entity_poly.entity_id
_entity_poly.type
_entity_poly.pdbx_seq_one_letter_code
_entity_poly.pdbx_strand_id
1 'polypeptide(L)'
;MIQRKHLCSQCYSKTACFVYHKLVDNGNGETSGLGSKFDEVVGHLDARHAEFFKKWDNLLTLEEKDMMKFRRELWTMTSTEREPLGRCFSGVVIEPGSAYEDPSGSKINRYRYNFIKSRTTPGFSFTESQITVGEPIVISDEKGHFALANGYVVRTSPTRISVAVDRRLHNARVRRKDFDAERNQSFKGIMEVGQCSSSEYPEEQMVYRLDKDEFSNGMATIRNNLVSLMEDFSMSIPLRKLIIEGKTPEFKEPSSSAEAILSSSQANLNIDQKQAIDKVMSAKDYALILGMPGTGKTTTIAHIIRALVSQGKSVLLTSYTHTAVDNILLKIKNDNIRTLGLGAVAK
;
A
#
# COMPACT_ATOMS: atom_id res chain seq x y z
N MET A 1 -27.88 -11.50 5.80
CA MET A 1 -28.42 -10.14 6.04
C MET A 1 -29.30 -10.10 7.29
N ILE A 2 -29.46 -8.92 7.94
CA ILE A 2 -30.29 -8.77 9.16
C ILE A 2 -31.79 -8.47 8.91
N GLN A 3 -32.20 -8.29 7.64
CA GLN A 3 -33.60 -8.13 7.20
C GLN A 3 -34.41 -6.99 7.85
N ARG A 4 -33.75 -6.01 8.49
CA ARG A 4 -34.40 -4.83 9.08
C ARG A 4 -34.31 -3.64 8.14
N LYS A 5 -35.40 -3.36 7.41
CA LYS A 5 -35.46 -2.35 6.33
C LYS A 5 -34.86 -0.99 6.69
N HIS A 6 -35.23 -0.43 7.84
CA HIS A 6 -34.71 0.86 8.30
C HIS A 6 -33.19 0.84 8.48
N LEU A 7 -32.66 -0.16 9.19
CA LEU A 7 -31.23 -0.28 9.48
C LEU A 7 -30.42 -0.56 8.20
N CYS A 8 -30.88 -1.48 7.35
CA CYS A 8 -30.20 -1.81 6.11
C CYS A 8 -30.15 -0.61 5.14
N SER A 9 -31.22 0.20 5.09
CA SER A 9 -31.27 1.36 4.19
C SER A 9 -30.30 2.50 4.56
N GLN A 10 -29.95 2.63 5.84
CA GLN A 10 -29.04 3.66 6.35
C GLN A 10 -27.62 3.14 6.63
N CYS A 11 -27.35 1.87 6.33
CA CYS A 11 -26.06 1.25 6.61
C CYS A 11 -24.97 1.78 5.66
N TYR A 12 -23.83 2.18 6.21
CA TYR A 12 -22.67 2.63 5.44
C TYR A 12 -22.07 1.50 4.58
N SER A 13 -22.21 0.23 5.00
CA SER A 13 -21.75 -0.94 4.25
C SER A 13 -22.83 -1.56 3.35
N LYS A 14 -23.92 -0.85 3.04
CA LYS A 14 -25.06 -1.39 2.29
C LYS A 14 -24.64 -2.04 0.96
N THR A 15 -23.78 -1.38 0.20
CA THR A 15 -23.42 -1.84 -1.15
C THR A 15 -22.63 -3.15 -1.10
N ALA A 16 -21.56 -3.18 -0.29
CA ALA A 16 -20.79 -4.39 -0.05
C ALA A 16 -21.68 -5.53 0.46
N CYS A 17 -22.54 -5.26 1.44
CA CYS A 17 -23.46 -6.25 1.98
C CYS A 17 -24.40 -6.83 0.90
N PHE A 18 -24.94 -5.99 0.02
CA PHE A 18 -25.86 -6.44 -1.02
C PHE A 18 -25.14 -7.22 -2.11
N VAL A 19 -23.92 -6.80 -2.49
CA VAL A 19 -23.07 -7.52 -3.45
C VAL A 19 -22.77 -8.93 -2.94
N TYR A 20 -22.32 -9.08 -1.68
CA TYR A 20 -22.06 -10.40 -1.09
C TYR A 20 -23.35 -11.23 -1.02
N HIS A 21 -24.45 -10.66 -0.54
CA HIS A 21 -25.73 -11.37 -0.45
C HIS A 21 -26.21 -11.84 -1.82
N LYS A 22 -26.09 -11.03 -2.88
CA LYS A 22 -26.49 -11.40 -4.25
C LYS A 22 -25.55 -12.43 -4.86
N LEU A 23 -24.24 -12.14 -4.87
CA LEU A 23 -23.25 -12.89 -5.65
C LEU A 23 -22.79 -14.16 -4.93
N VAL A 24 -22.62 -14.13 -3.61
CA VAL A 24 -22.09 -15.24 -2.81
C VAL A 24 -23.23 -16.10 -2.26
N ASP A 25 -24.17 -15.49 -1.54
CA ASP A 25 -25.26 -16.21 -0.86
C ASP A 25 -26.43 -16.57 -1.79
N ASN A 26 -26.37 -16.16 -3.07
CA ASN A 26 -27.44 -16.30 -4.07
C ASN A 26 -28.77 -15.66 -3.61
N GLY A 27 -28.68 -14.59 -2.83
CA GLY A 27 -29.79 -13.83 -2.30
C GLY A 27 -30.49 -12.94 -3.33
N ASN A 28 -31.69 -12.49 -2.98
CA ASN A 28 -32.56 -11.67 -3.82
C ASN A 28 -33.32 -10.62 -2.96
N GLY A 29 -34.20 -9.84 -3.60
CA GLY A 29 -35.04 -8.86 -2.90
C GLY A 29 -35.85 -9.45 -1.73
N GLU A 30 -36.31 -10.70 -1.84
CA GLU A 30 -37.09 -11.36 -0.78
C GLU A 30 -36.19 -11.77 0.39
N THR A 31 -35.10 -12.50 0.13
CA THR A 31 -34.20 -13.01 1.19
C THR A 31 -33.41 -11.90 1.89
N SER A 32 -33.28 -10.74 1.26
CA SER A 32 -32.69 -9.53 1.85
C SER A 32 -33.64 -8.79 2.81
N GLY A 33 -34.96 -9.02 2.72
CA GLY A 33 -35.98 -8.26 3.45
C GLY A 33 -36.18 -6.82 2.96
N LEU A 34 -35.67 -6.49 1.76
CA LEU A 34 -35.69 -5.13 1.20
C LEU A 34 -36.52 -5.01 -0.09
N GLY A 35 -36.86 -6.14 -0.73
CA GLY A 35 -37.60 -6.18 -1.99
C GLY A 35 -36.89 -5.41 -3.09
N SER A 36 -37.65 -4.59 -3.82
CA SER A 36 -37.15 -3.81 -4.96
C SER A 36 -35.97 -2.91 -4.67
N LYS A 37 -35.81 -2.41 -3.43
CA LYS A 37 -34.66 -1.57 -3.05
C LYS A 37 -33.33 -2.32 -3.11
N PHE A 38 -33.36 -3.64 -2.94
CA PHE A 38 -32.17 -4.47 -3.12
C PHE A 38 -31.88 -4.64 -4.61
N ASP A 39 -32.90 -4.98 -5.41
CA ASP A 39 -32.74 -5.21 -6.84
C ASP A 39 -32.37 -3.93 -7.60
N GLU A 40 -32.76 -2.74 -7.12
CA GLU A 40 -32.30 -1.45 -7.65
C GLU A 40 -30.77 -1.29 -7.57
N VAL A 41 -30.14 -1.83 -6.52
CA VAL A 41 -28.70 -1.63 -6.24
C VAL A 41 -27.83 -2.71 -6.86
N VAL A 42 -28.33 -3.94 -6.98
CA VAL A 42 -27.53 -5.10 -7.44
C VAL A 42 -28.21 -5.90 -8.56
N GLY A 43 -29.33 -5.42 -9.11
CA GLY A 43 -30.06 -6.11 -10.17
C GLY A 43 -29.31 -6.19 -11.50
N HIS A 44 -28.34 -5.31 -11.73
CA HIS A 44 -27.44 -5.34 -12.89
C HIS A 44 -26.42 -6.49 -12.84
N LEU A 45 -26.31 -7.20 -11.72
CA LEU A 45 -25.35 -8.29 -11.54
C LEU A 45 -25.96 -9.64 -11.90
N ASP A 46 -25.27 -10.35 -12.79
CA ASP A 46 -25.67 -11.66 -13.34
C ASP A 46 -24.76 -12.82 -12.86
N ALA A 47 -24.97 -14.01 -13.41
CA ALA A 47 -24.20 -15.21 -13.07
C ALA A 47 -22.70 -15.12 -13.41
N ARG A 48 -22.31 -14.40 -14.48
CA ARG A 48 -20.90 -14.22 -14.88
C ARG A 48 -20.17 -13.38 -13.84
N HIS A 49 -20.84 -12.35 -13.33
CA HIS A 49 -20.33 -11.53 -12.22
C HIS A 49 -20.17 -12.36 -10.94
N ALA A 50 -21.15 -13.22 -10.64
CA ALA A 50 -21.09 -14.10 -9.47
C ALA A 50 -19.92 -15.09 -9.53
N GLU A 51 -19.70 -15.72 -10.68
CA GLU A 51 -18.58 -16.65 -10.90
C GLU A 51 -17.22 -15.95 -10.71
N PHE A 52 -17.04 -14.79 -11.35
CA PHE A 52 -15.83 -14.00 -11.22
C PHE A 52 -15.60 -13.57 -9.76
N PHE A 53 -16.61 -13.01 -9.10
CA PHE A 53 -16.51 -12.52 -7.73
C PHE A 53 -16.17 -13.65 -6.76
N LYS A 54 -16.90 -14.79 -6.81
CA LYS A 54 -16.64 -15.96 -5.97
C LYS A 54 -15.23 -16.49 -6.15
N LYS A 55 -14.76 -16.60 -7.40
CA LYS A 55 -13.39 -17.08 -7.69
C LYS A 55 -12.34 -16.21 -7.01
N TRP A 56 -12.40 -14.90 -7.23
CA TRP A 56 -11.39 -13.98 -6.67
C TRP A 56 -11.50 -13.83 -5.16
N ASP A 57 -12.72 -13.75 -4.61
CA ASP A 57 -12.92 -13.67 -3.15
C ASP A 57 -12.42 -14.95 -2.43
N ASN A 58 -12.62 -16.12 -3.04
CA ASN A 58 -12.07 -17.39 -2.52
C ASN A 58 -10.55 -17.41 -2.57
N LEU A 59 -9.93 -17.00 -3.68
CA LEU A 59 -8.47 -16.95 -3.79
C LEU A 59 -7.86 -15.99 -2.76
N LEU A 60 -8.46 -14.80 -2.58
CA LEU A 60 -8.04 -13.85 -1.55
C LEU A 60 -8.19 -14.42 -0.14
N THR A 61 -9.25 -15.17 0.12
CA THR A 61 -9.48 -15.83 1.41
C THR A 61 -8.45 -16.92 1.68
N LEU A 62 -8.03 -17.67 0.66
CA LEU A 62 -6.97 -18.66 0.79
C LEU A 62 -5.62 -18.00 1.07
N GLU A 63 -5.28 -16.94 0.35
CA GLU A 63 -4.05 -16.17 0.56
C GLU A 63 -4.00 -15.56 1.96
N GLU A 64 -5.08 -14.91 2.39
CA GLU A 64 -5.19 -14.29 3.70
C GLU A 64 -5.05 -15.31 4.84
N LYS A 65 -5.63 -16.52 4.69
CA LYS A 65 -5.47 -17.61 5.65
C LYS A 65 -4.03 -18.11 5.74
N ASP A 66 -3.30 -18.14 4.62
CA ASP A 66 -1.88 -18.52 4.65
C ASP A 66 -1.05 -17.42 5.32
N MET A 67 -1.32 -16.16 5.00
CA MET A 67 -0.67 -15.00 5.64
C MET A 67 -0.92 -14.95 7.15
N MET A 68 -2.08 -15.40 7.65
CA MET A 68 -2.38 -15.44 9.09
C MET A 68 -1.37 -16.27 9.91
N LYS A 69 -0.66 -17.23 9.31
CA LYS A 69 0.40 -18.00 9.99
C LYS A 69 1.50 -17.09 10.51
N PHE A 70 1.92 -16.12 9.69
CA PHE A 70 2.94 -15.13 10.04
C PHE A 70 2.45 -14.13 11.11
N ARG A 71 1.13 -13.99 11.29
CA ARG A 71 0.57 -13.08 12.30
C ARG A 71 0.88 -13.55 13.69
N ARG A 72 0.80 -14.87 13.91
CA ARG A 72 1.17 -15.45 15.19
C ARG A 72 2.66 -15.22 15.43
N GLU A 73 3.50 -15.47 14.43
CA GLU A 73 4.94 -15.28 14.51
C GLU A 73 5.35 -13.87 14.94
N LEU A 74 4.64 -12.82 14.49
CA LEU A 74 4.93 -11.43 14.86
C LEU A 74 4.89 -11.21 16.37
N TRP A 75 3.98 -11.89 17.06
CA TRP A 75 3.77 -11.72 18.51
C TRP A 75 4.37 -12.84 19.35
N THR A 76 4.62 -14.01 18.77
CA THR A 76 5.07 -15.20 19.52
C THR A 76 6.53 -15.55 19.30
N MET A 77 7.17 -15.12 18.20
CA MET A 77 8.59 -15.38 17.98
C MET A 77 9.46 -14.31 18.65
N THR A 78 10.58 -14.77 19.22
CA THR A 78 11.62 -13.86 19.72
C THR A 78 12.28 -13.11 18.56
N SER A 79 12.84 -11.94 18.85
CA SER A 79 13.54 -11.12 17.86
C SER A 79 14.75 -11.87 17.26
N THR A 80 15.42 -12.68 18.09
CA THR A 80 16.55 -13.54 17.70
C THR A 80 16.17 -14.68 16.77
N GLU A 81 14.95 -15.22 16.88
CA GLU A 81 14.46 -16.27 15.95
C GLU A 81 13.97 -15.67 14.63
N ARG A 82 13.41 -14.45 14.67
CA ARG A 82 12.81 -13.79 13.50
C ARG A 82 13.82 -13.03 12.64
N GLU A 83 14.93 -12.57 13.22
CA GLU A 83 15.99 -11.84 12.51
C GLU A 83 16.69 -12.68 11.42
N PRO A 84 17.07 -13.96 11.63
CA PRO A 84 17.63 -14.81 10.56
C PRO A 84 16.70 -15.01 9.37
N LEU A 85 15.38 -14.84 9.55
CA LEU A 85 14.40 -14.89 8.46
C LEU A 85 14.36 -13.58 7.65
N GLY A 86 15.10 -12.55 8.07
CA GLY A 86 15.15 -11.23 7.45
C GLY A 86 13.90 -10.38 7.67
N ARG A 87 13.07 -10.71 8.67
CA ARG A 87 11.77 -10.05 8.96
C ARG A 87 11.76 -9.23 10.24
N CYS A 88 12.89 -9.18 10.94
CA CYS A 88 13.06 -8.45 12.18
C CYS A 88 14.49 -7.91 12.26
N PHE A 89 14.66 -6.73 12.84
CA PHE A 89 15.94 -6.27 13.37
C PHE A 89 15.87 -6.30 14.90
N SER A 90 16.58 -7.25 15.50
CA SER A 90 16.67 -7.39 16.95
C SER A 90 17.63 -6.37 17.54
N GLY A 91 17.53 -6.08 18.84
CA GLY A 91 18.65 -5.43 19.54
C GLY A 91 19.05 -4.05 19.02
N VAL A 92 18.10 -3.25 18.53
CA VAL A 92 18.36 -1.91 18.00
C VAL A 92 18.11 -0.84 19.05
N VAL A 93 18.78 0.31 18.91
CA VAL A 93 18.60 1.46 19.80
C VAL A 93 18.38 2.71 18.97
N ILE A 94 17.64 3.66 19.54
CA ILE A 94 17.48 4.97 18.92
C ILE A 94 18.84 5.67 18.96
N GLU A 95 19.29 6.14 17.81
CA GLU A 95 20.50 6.95 17.70
C GLU A 95 20.29 8.28 18.45
N PRO A 96 21.18 8.64 19.40
CA PRO A 96 21.04 9.88 20.17
C PRO A 96 20.91 11.11 19.26
N GLY A 97 19.94 11.98 19.56
CA GLY A 97 19.68 13.20 18.78
C GLY A 97 18.98 12.99 17.43
N SER A 98 18.62 11.74 17.07
CA SER A 98 17.92 11.47 15.81
C SER A 98 16.41 11.71 15.84
N ALA A 99 15.84 11.91 17.03
CA ALA A 99 14.41 12.13 17.20
C ALA A 99 13.98 13.46 16.55
N TYR A 100 13.04 13.38 15.62
CA TYR A 100 12.53 14.53 14.88
C TYR A 100 11.01 14.45 14.76
N GLU A 101 10.29 15.53 15.04
CA GLU A 101 8.86 15.66 14.73
C GLU A 101 8.70 16.60 13.55
N ASP A 102 8.01 16.17 12.51
CA ASP A 102 7.71 17.02 11.35
C ASP A 102 6.56 17.99 11.69
N PRO A 103 6.83 19.31 11.84
CA PRO A 103 5.80 20.29 12.18
C PRO A 103 4.90 20.66 10.98
N SER A 104 5.34 20.32 9.76
CA SER A 104 4.68 20.69 8.49
C SER A 104 3.94 19.54 7.82
N GLY A 105 4.15 18.31 8.30
CA GLY A 105 3.62 17.09 7.72
C GLY A 105 2.18 16.76 8.12
N SER A 106 1.64 15.71 7.51
CA SER A 106 0.39 15.07 7.94
C SER A 106 0.46 14.67 9.42
N LYS A 107 -0.67 14.72 10.14
CA LYS A 107 -0.75 14.24 11.54
C LYS A 107 -0.36 12.76 11.70
N ILE A 108 -0.35 12.00 10.60
CA ILE A 108 -0.03 10.58 10.52
C ILE A 108 1.49 10.41 10.31
N ASN A 109 2.11 9.53 11.10
CA ASN A 109 3.54 9.17 11.00
C ASN A 109 4.53 10.34 11.08
N ARG A 110 4.23 11.34 11.92
CA ARG A 110 5.03 12.58 12.04
C ARG A 110 6.33 12.44 12.83
N TYR A 111 6.50 11.39 13.62
CA TYR A 111 7.70 11.20 14.43
C TYR A 111 8.71 10.36 13.67
N ARG A 112 9.94 10.84 13.57
CA ARG A 112 11.04 10.15 12.89
C ARG A 112 12.15 9.81 13.86
N TYR A 113 12.71 8.62 13.66
CA TYR A 113 13.81 8.09 14.46
C TYR A 113 14.82 7.39 13.55
N ASN A 114 16.10 7.47 13.91
CA ASN A 114 17.13 6.60 13.35
C ASN A 114 17.42 5.50 14.36
N PHE A 115 17.49 4.27 13.88
CA PHE A 115 17.90 3.12 14.65
C PHE A 115 19.26 2.60 14.17
N ILE A 116 20.06 2.19 15.14
CA ILE A 116 21.36 1.55 14.97
C ILE A 116 21.39 0.27 15.82
N LYS A 117 22.28 -0.67 15.51
CA LYS A 117 22.46 -1.86 16.36
C LYS A 117 23.10 -1.47 17.69
N SER A 118 22.55 -1.97 18.80
CA SER A 118 23.13 -1.80 20.14
C SER A 118 24.54 -2.41 20.22
N ARG A 119 24.73 -3.56 19.58
CA ARG A 119 26.02 -4.23 19.41
C ARG A 119 26.24 -4.54 17.93
N THR A 120 27.30 -4.02 17.36
CA THR A 120 27.65 -4.26 15.96
C THR A 120 28.17 -5.69 15.78
N THR A 121 27.43 -6.50 15.03
CA THR A 121 27.87 -7.85 14.64
C THR A 121 28.62 -7.77 13.30
N PRO A 122 29.77 -8.43 13.14
CA PRO A 122 30.47 -8.48 11.85
C PRO A 122 29.56 -9.04 10.75
N GLY A 123 29.51 -8.37 9.60
CA GLY A 123 28.68 -8.76 8.45
C GLY A 123 27.20 -8.37 8.55
N PHE A 124 26.75 -7.70 9.61
CA PHE A 124 25.37 -7.20 9.69
C PHE A 124 25.16 -5.99 8.76
N SER A 125 24.04 -5.98 8.06
CA SER A 125 23.59 -4.83 7.26
C SER A 125 22.06 -4.68 7.32
N PHE A 126 21.56 -3.47 7.59
CA PHE A 126 20.12 -3.21 7.47
C PHE A 126 19.60 -3.28 6.03
N THR A 127 20.48 -3.31 5.02
CA THR A 127 20.06 -3.44 3.61
C THR A 127 19.84 -4.88 3.18
N GLU A 128 20.31 -5.86 3.96
CA GLU A 128 20.23 -7.29 3.66
C GLU A 128 19.05 -7.94 4.41
N SER A 129 17.84 -7.42 4.20
CA SER A 129 16.62 -7.92 4.85
C SER A 129 15.39 -7.75 3.95
N GLN A 130 14.25 -8.28 4.40
CA GLN A 130 12.94 -8.06 3.78
C GLN A 130 12.30 -6.72 4.18
N ILE A 131 12.94 -5.95 5.05
CA ILE A 131 12.51 -4.64 5.53
C ILE A 131 13.20 -3.57 4.68
N THR A 132 12.52 -3.11 3.64
CA THR A 132 13.01 -2.11 2.68
C THR A 132 12.26 -0.78 2.81
N VAL A 133 12.72 0.26 2.11
CA VAL A 133 12.08 1.59 2.15
C VAL A 133 10.62 1.51 1.69
N GLY A 134 9.72 2.12 2.47
CA GLY A 134 8.27 2.09 2.24
C GLY A 134 7.54 0.92 2.91
N GLU A 135 8.26 -0.08 3.44
CA GLU A 135 7.63 -1.22 4.13
C GLU A 135 7.00 -0.78 5.45
N PRO A 136 5.77 -1.23 5.76
CA PRO A 136 5.18 -1.05 7.07
C PRO A 136 5.94 -1.87 8.12
N ILE A 137 6.06 -1.29 9.30
CA ILE A 137 6.78 -1.89 10.43
C ILE A 137 6.02 -1.67 11.73
N VAL A 138 6.27 -2.57 12.68
CA VAL A 138 5.87 -2.45 14.08
C VAL A 138 7.13 -2.33 14.93
N ILE A 139 7.13 -1.36 15.85
CA ILE A 139 8.23 -1.17 16.81
C ILE A 139 7.78 -1.66 18.17
N SER A 140 8.54 -2.58 18.74
CA SER A 140 8.36 -3.11 20.09
C SER A 140 9.66 -2.98 20.87
N ASP A 141 9.64 -3.21 22.17
CA ASP A 141 10.86 -3.38 22.95
C ASP A 141 11.20 -4.84 23.22
N GLU A 142 12.46 -5.09 23.58
CA GLU A 142 12.93 -6.42 23.96
C GLU A 142 12.54 -6.81 25.40
N LYS A 143 11.85 -5.93 26.13
CA LYS A 143 11.36 -6.14 27.52
C LYS A 143 9.90 -6.64 27.55
N GLY A 144 9.30 -6.92 26.39
CA GLY A 144 7.96 -7.48 26.27
C GLY A 144 6.83 -6.46 26.09
N HIS A 145 7.15 -5.19 25.81
CA HIS A 145 6.17 -4.20 25.38
C HIS A 145 6.02 -4.23 23.86
N PHE A 146 4.88 -4.76 23.42
CA PHE A 146 4.55 -4.94 22.03
C PHE A 146 3.83 -3.71 21.43
N ALA A 147 4.09 -3.42 20.16
CA ALA A 147 3.39 -2.40 19.36
C ALA A 147 3.41 -1.00 20.00
N LEU A 148 4.59 -0.53 20.39
CA LEU A 148 4.81 0.81 20.93
C LEU A 148 4.44 1.89 19.90
N ALA A 149 4.80 1.65 18.63
CA ALA A 149 4.39 2.49 17.51
C ALA A 149 4.35 1.66 16.22
N ASN A 150 3.49 2.09 15.30
CA ASN A 150 3.42 1.56 13.95
C ASN A 150 3.92 2.63 12.97
N GLY A 151 4.51 2.21 11.86
CA GLY A 151 5.06 3.16 10.93
C GLY A 151 5.59 2.54 9.66
N TYR A 152 6.45 3.28 8.99
CA TYR A 152 7.08 2.86 7.73
C TYR A 152 8.57 3.18 7.73
N VAL A 153 9.32 2.39 6.99
CA VAL A 153 10.73 2.66 6.72
C VAL A 153 10.86 3.83 5.75
N VAL A 154 11.64 4.85 6.14
CA VAL A 154 11.90 6.04 5.32
C VAL A 154 13.20 5.89 4.54
N ARG A 155 14.23 5.33 5.18
CA ARG A 155 15.55 5.15 4.58
C ARG A 155 16.27 3.96 5.21
N THR A 156 17.06 3.25 4.41
CA THR A 156 17.96 2.20 4.87
C THR A 156 19.39 2.50 4.44
N SER A 157 20.34 2.10 5.27
CA SER A 157 21.78 2.11 5.01
C SER A 157 22.40 0.95 5.78
N PRO A 158 23.61 0.46 5.45
CA PRO A 158 24.15 -0.73 6.11
C PRO A 158 24.20 -0.64 7.65
N THR A 159 24.46 0.55 8.19
CA THR A 159 24.65 0.78 9.63
C THR A 159 23.46 1.45 10.32
N ARG A 160 22.46 1.93 9.58
CA ARG A 160 21.34 2.70 10.13
C ARG A 160 20.06 2.49 9.33
N ILE A 161 18.93 2.40 10.03
CA ILE A 161 17.59 2.45 9.45
C ILE A 161 16.81 3.65 10.01
N SER A 162 16.17 4.43 9.15
CA SER A 162 15.35 5.58 9.52
C SER A 162 13.89 5.27 9.29
N VAL A 163 13.04 5.58 10.26
CA VAL A 163 11.63 5.23 10.27
C VAL A 163 10.74 6.42 10.62
N ALA A 164 9.50 6.40 10.14
CA ALA A 164 8.46 7.37 10.48
C ALA A 164 7.29 6.64 11.13
N VAL A 165 6.90 7.05 12.34
CA VAL A 165 5.95 6.34 13.19
C VAL A 165 4.84 7.24 13.73
N ASP A 166 3.71 6.62 14.05
CA ASP A 166 2.47 7.27 14.47
C ASP A 166 2.54 7.86 15.89
N ARG A 167 3.45 7.34 16.73
CA ARG A 167 3.57 7.69 18.15
C ARG A 167 5.03 7.93 18.55
N ARG A 168 5.24 8.75 19.59
CA ARG A 168 6.57 8.94 20.17
C ARG A 168 7.00 7.67 20.90
N LEU A 169 8.24 7.24 20.67
CA LEU A 169 8.82 6.07 21.33
C LEU A 169 9.45 6.37 22.69
N HIS A 170 9.63 7.66 23.02
CA HIS A 170 10.21 8.11 24.28
C HIS A 170 9.15 8.12 25.39
N ASN A 171 9.57 7.73 26.60
CA ASN A 171 8.83 7.95 27.84
C ASN A 171 7.41 7.39 27.89
N ALA A 172 7.09 6.39 27.07
CA ALA A 172 5.75 5.82 27.03
C ALA A 172 5.32 5.26 28.39
N ARG A 173 6.26 4.84 29.26
CA ARG A 173 5.98 4.19 30.55
C ARG A 173 7.10 4.36 31.59
N VAL A 174 7.54 5.58 31.88
CA VAL A 174 8.36 5.80 33.09
C VAL A 174 7.48 5.50 34.30
N ARG A 175 7.79 4.45 35.06
CA ARG A 175 7.08 4.10 36.30
C ARG A 175 7.17 5.30 37.24
N ARG A 176 6.03 5.74 37.78
CA ARG A 176 6.06 6.78 38.82
C ARG A 176 6.59 6.18 40.11
N LYS A 177 6.99 7.04 41.05
CA LYS A 177 7.57 6.61 42.34
C LYS A 177 6.65 5.70 43.14
N ASP A 178 5.34 5.75 42.87
CA ASP A 178 4.27 4.98 43.49
C ASP A 178 3.88 3.69 42.72
N PHE A 179 4.64 3.30 41.69
CA PHE A 179 4.33 2.11 40.90
C PHE A 179 4.45 0.82 41.72
N ASP A 180 3.36 0.07 41.79
CA ASP A 180 3.23 -1.27 42.34
C ASP A 180 2.60 -2.19 41.27
N ALA A 181 3.26 -3.31 40.96
CA ALA A 181 2.84 -4.18 39.86
C ALA A 181 1.47 -4.84 40.09
N GLU A 182 1.07 -5.04 41.35
CA GLU A 182 -0.19 -5.68 41.71
C GLU A 182 -1.28 -4.65 42.10
N ARG A 183 -0.88 -3.52 42.68
CA ARG A 183 -1.79 -2.60 43.36
C ARG A 183 -1.88 -1.21 42.75
N ASN A 184 -0.88 -0.75 42.02
CA ASN A 184 -0.86 0.61 41.47
C ASN A 184 0.06 0.74 40.24
N GLN A 185 -0.48 0.49 39.06
CA GLN A 185 0.30 0.51 37.81
C GLN A 185 0.41 1.94 37.23
N SER A 186 0.91 2.88 38.02
CA SER A 186 1.01 4.30 37.64
C SER A 186 2.25 4.60 36.79
N PHE A 187 2.02 5.23 35.64
CA PHE A 187 3.07 5.62 34.67
C PHE A 187 3.02 7.13 34.40
N LYS A 188 4.17 7.73 34.09
CA LYS A 188 4.25 9.13 33.65
C LYS A 188 3.54 9.28 32.30
N GLY A 189 2.60 10.23 32.22
CA GLY A 189 1.83 10.46 31.00
C GLY A 189 2.67 11.11 29.91
N ILE A 190 2.42 10.76 28.65
CA ILE A 190 3.15 11.27 27.47
C ILE A 190 3.09 12.81 27.37
N MET A 191 2.03 13.44 27.90
CA MET A 191 1.84 14.90 27.90
C MET A 191 2.68 15.65 28.96
N GLU A 192 3.13 14.98 30.02
CA GLU A 192 3.82 15.62 31.16
C GLU A 192 5.33 15.79 30.92
N VAL A 193 5.83 15.37 29.77
CA VAL A 193 7.26 15.38 29.41
C VAL A 193 7.69 16.75 28.86
N GLY A 194 6.76 17.65 28.55
CA GLY A 194 7.07 19.00 28.04
C GLY A 194 7.72 19.94 29.07
N GLN A 195 7.69 19.59 30.36
CA GLN A 195 8.23 20.40 31.45
C GLN A 195 8.84 19.52 32.53
N CYS A 196 10.02 18.94 32.31
CA CYS A 196 10.83 18.42 33.42
C CYS A 196 12.30 18.32 33.02
N SER A 197 13.10 19.09 33.76
CA SER A 197 14.53 18.96 33.97
C SER A 197 15.02 17.52 34.09
N SER A 198 16.17 17.25 33.48
CA SER A 198 17.14 16.18 33.78
C SER A 198 16.76 15.25 34.95
N SER A 199 16.26 14.06 34.64
CA SER A 199 16.05 12.99 35.61
C SER A 199 17.39 12.43 36.11
N GLU A 200 17.57 12.35 37.44
CA GLU A 200 18.73 11.83 38.19
C GLU A 200 18.87 10.28 38.18
N TYR A 201 18.25 9.57 37.24
CA TYR A 201 18.44 8.12 37.08
C TYR A 201 19.24 7.86 35.81
N PRO A 202 20.21 6.92 35.80
CA PRO A 202 20.82 6.50 34.56
C PRO A 202 19.70 5.96 33.67
N GLU A 203 19.38 6.67 32.58
CA GLU A 203 18.45 6.16 31.58
C GLU A 203 19.06 4.90 31.00
N GLU A 204 18.60 3.73 31.46
CA GLU A 204 18.90 2.46 30.80
C GLU A 204 18.52 2.62 29.33
N GLN A 205 19.50 2.51 28.44
CA GLN A 205 19.27 2.62 27.01
C GLN A 205 18.28 1.52 26.59
N MET A 206 17.06 1.93 26.26
CA MET A 206 16.00 1.03 25.87
C MET A 206 16.34 0.36 24.54
N VAL A 207 16.27 -0.97 24.53
CA VAL A 207 16.54 -1.79 23.35
C VAL A 207 15.22 -2.17 22.70
N TYR A 208 15.13 -1.89 21.41
CA TYR A 208 13.97 -2.10 20.57
C TYR A 208 14.18 -3.28 19.62
N ARG A 209 13.07 -3.74 19.07
CA ARG A 209 13.01 -4.59 17.87
C ARG A 209 12.12 -3.91 16.83
N LEU A 210 12.55 -3.98 15.57
CA LEU A 210 11.76 -3.54 14.42
C LEU A 210 11.30 -4.77 13.66
N ASP A 211 10.00 -4.97 13.56
CA ASP A 211 9.41 -6.09 12.84
C ASP A 211 8.73 -5.60 11.56
N LYS A 212 8.88 -6.37 10.47
CA LYS A 212 8.05 -6.18 9.28
C LYS A 212 6.58 -6.43 9.62
N ASP A 213 5.70 -5.52 9.20
CA ASP A 213 4.26 -5.70 9.32
C ASP A 213 3.70 -6.29 8.03
N GLU A 214 3.54 -7.62 7.99
CA GLU A 214 3.00 -8.29 6.80
C GLU A 214 1.48 -8.07 6.59
N PHE A 215 0.78 -7.37 7.50
CA PHE A 215 -0.69 -7.30 7.53
C PHE A 215 -1.26 -5.97 7.02
N SER A 216 -0.51 -4.88 7.18
CA SER A 216 -1.12 -3.55 7.12
C SER A 216 -1.69 -3.13 5.76
N ASN A 217 -1.31 -3.71 4.61
CA ASN A 217 -1.53 -2.99 3.33
C ASN A 217 -2.02 -3.77 2.09
N GLY A 218 -2.47 -5.03 2.18
CA GLY A 218 -2.81 -5.82 0.97
C GLY A 218 -4.30 -6.09 0.76
N MET A 219 -4.82 -7.03 1.55
CA MET A 219 -6.02 -7.79 1.18
C MET A 219 -7.31 -6.97 1.22
N ALA A 220 -7.45 -6.05 2.19
CA ALA A 220 -8.63 -5.20 2.31
C ALA A 220 -8.83 -4.30 1.08
N THR A 221 -7.76 -3.70 0.57
CA THR A 221 -7.80 -2.86 -0.64
C THR A 221 -8.21 -3.69 -1.85
N ILE A 222 -7.68 -4.91 -1.99
CA ILE A 222 -8.00 -5.78 -3.13
C ILE A 222 -9.48 -6.23 -3.07
N ARG A 223 -9.98 -6.61 -1.89
CA ARG A 223 -11.41 -6.93 -1.70
C ARG A 223 -12.30 -5.71 -1.97
N ASN A 224 -11.90 -4.53 -1.51
CA ASN A 224 -12.62 -3.30 -1.81
C ASN A 224 -12.68 -3.04 -3.31
N ASN A 225 -11.58 -3.22 -4.05
CA ASN A 225 -11.58 -3.09 -5.52
C ASN A 225 -12.54 -4.08 -6.19
N LEU A 226 -12.61 -5.32 -5.68
CA LEU A 226 -13.54 -6.33 -6.17
C LEU A 226 -15.00 -5.93 -5.95
N VAL A 227 -15.33 -5.39 -4.76
CA VAL A 227 -16.67 -4.85 -4.48
C VAL A 227 -16.97 -3.63 -5.35
N SER A 228 -16.04 -2.67 -5.45
CA SER A 228 -16.17 -1.46 -6.28
C SER A 228 -16.41 -1.79 -7.76
N LEU A 229 -15.80 -2.87 -8.26
CA LEU A 229 -16.04 -3.36 -9.63
C LEU A 229 -17.49 -3.83 -9.83
N MET A 230 -18.16 -4.31 -8.77
CA MET A 230 -19.55 -4.77 -8.82
C MET A 230 -20.57 -3.65 -8.59
N GLU A 231 -20.17 -2.47 -8.15
CA GLU A 231 -21.07 -1.34 -7.91
C GLU A 231 -21.69 -0.80 -9.20
N ASP A 232 -22.90 -0.27 -9.12
CA ASP A 232 -23.52 0.44 -10.23
C ASP A 232 -22.98 1.87 -10.36
N PHE A 233 -21.70 1.96 -10.75
CA PHE A 233 -20.99 3.22 -10.96
C PHE A 233 -20.53 3.34 -12.42
N SER A 234 -20.54 4.56 -12.96
CA SER A 234 -20.26 4.84 -14.38
C SER A 234 -18.92 4.29 -14.86
N MET A 235 -17.91 4.27 -13.99
CA MET A 235 -16.59 3.72 -14.28
C MET A 235 -16.53 2.18 -14.17
N SER A 236 -17.33 1.57 -13.30
CA SER A 236 -17.31 0.12 -13.06
C SER A 236 -18.03 -0.65 -14.17
N ILE A 237 -19.07 -0.08 -14.78
CA ILE A 237 -19.82 -0.69 -15.90
C ILE A 237 -18.92 -1.06 -17.09
N PRO A 238 -18.14 -0.15 -17.69
CA PRO A 238 -17.27 -0.50 -18.81
C PRO A 238 -16.17 -1.48 -18.40
N LEU A 239 -15.66 -1.39 -17.17
CA LEU A 239 -14.66 -2.34 -16.65
C LEU A 239 -15.22 -3.77 -16.55
N ARG A 240 -16.45 -3.94 -16.04
CA ARG A 240 -17.10 -5.26 -16.01
C ARG A 240 -17.27 -5.83 -17.42
N LYS A 241 -17.71 -5.00 -18.37
CA LYS A 241 -17.86 -5.42 -19.77
C LYS A 241 -16.54 -5.92 -20.36
N LEU A 242 -15.45 -5.20 -20.15
CA LEU A 242 -14.14 -5.55 -20.70
C LEU A 242 -13.48 -6.72 -19.97
N ILE A 243 -13.54 -6.77 -18.62
CA ILE A 243 -12.80 -7.72 -17.80
C ILE A 243 -13.57 -9.03 -17.56
N ILE A 244 -14.88 -8.94 -17.30
CA ILE A 244 -15.70 -10.08 -16.88
C ILE A 244 -16.51 -10.61 -18.07
N GLU A 245 -17.13 -9.72 -18.83
CA GLU A 245 -18.03 -10.12 -19.92
C GLU A 245 -17.29 -10.39 -21.24
N GLY A 246 -15.99 -10.07 -21.31
CA GLY A 246 -15.14 -10.36 -22.47
C GLY A 246 -15.41 -9.48 -23.69
N LYS A 247 -15.93 -8.25 -23.50
CA LYS A 247 -16.04 -7.27 -24.59
C LYS A 247 -14.66 -7.04 -25.20
N THR A 248 -14.55 -7.15 -26.53
CA THR A 248 -13.31 -6.87 -27.25
C THR A 248 -12.96 -5.37 -27.19
N PRO A 249 -11.69 -5.02 -26.93
CA PRO A 249 -11.27 -3.62 -26.89
C PRO A 249 -11.33 -2.98 -28.28
N GLU A 250 -11.81 -1.75 -28.34
CA GLU A 250 -11.93 -0.97 -29.57
C GLU A 250 -10.69 -0.11 -29.83
N PHE A 251 -10.36 0.03 -31.12
CA PHE A 251 -9.28 0.89 -31.61
C PHE A 251 -9.83 1.85 -32.67
N LYS A 252 -9.28 3.06 -32.72
CA LYS A 252 -9.56 4.05 -33.76
C LYS A 252 -8.81 3.66 -35.03
N GLU A 253 -9.43 3.91 -36.18
CA GLU A 253 -8.73 3.86 -37.45
C GLU A 253 -7.58 4.89 -37.48
N PRO A 254 -6.44 4.56 -38.10
CA PRO A 254 -5.34 5.49 -38.21
C PRO A 254 -5.77 6.75 -38.98
N SER A 255 -5.68 7.91 -38.33
CA SER A 255 -5.93 9.21 -38.96
C SER A 255 -4.60 9.93 -39.23
N SER A 256 -4.45 10.47 -40.43
CA SER A 256 -3.23 11.13 -40.94
C SER A 256 -2.66 12.27 -40.07
N SER A 257 -3.46 12.86 -39.16
CA SER A 257 -3.00 13.92 -38.25
C SER A 257 -2.19 13.42 -37.05
N ALA A 258 -2.32 12.16 -36.65
CA ALA A 258 -1.53 11.57 -35.56
C ALA A 258 -0.07 11.31 -35.97
N GLU A 259 0.15 10.96 -37.24
CA GLU A 259 1.46 10.62 -37.82
C GLU A 259 2.45 11.80 -37.76
N ALA A 260 1.96 13.04 -37.92
CA ALA A 260 2.82 14.22 -37.95
C ALA A 260 3.49 14.53 -36.59
N ILE A 261 2.76 14.36 -35.48
CA ILE A 261 3.28 14.64 -34.11
C ILE A 261 4.26 13.54 -33.66
N LEU A 262 3.99 12.30 -34.07
CA LEU A 262 4.83 11.12 -33.77
C LEU A 262 6.22 11.24 -34.41
N SER A 263 6.33 11.82 -35.61
CA SER A 263 7.59 11.89 -36.37
C SER A 263 8.78 12.53 -35.63
N SER A 264 8.54 13.56 -34.81
CA SER A 264 9.60 14.30 -34.10
C SER A 264 10.16 13.58 -32.87
N SER A 265 9.37 12.68 -32.25
CA SER A 265 9.72 12.00 -30.99
C SER A 265 10.15 10.53 -31.18
N GLN A 266 9.99 9.98 -32.40
CA GLN A 266 10.21 8.58 -32.75
C GLN A 266 11.51 8.32 -33.53
N ALA A 267 12.38 9.32 -33.73
CA ALA A 267 13.55 9.21 -34.62
C ALA A 267 14.51 8.06 -34.28
N ASN A 268 14.52 7.59 -33.02
CA ASN A 268 15.40 6.51 -32.54
C ASN A 268 14.67 5.23 -32.08
N LEU A 269 13.40 5.04 -32.47
CA LEU A 269 12.62 3.86 -32.06
C LEU A 269 12.67 2.74 -33.11
N ASN A 270 12.73 1.50 -32.64
CA ASN A 270 12.61 0.34 -33.51
C ASN A 270 11.14 0.16 -33.98
N ILE A 271 10.94 -0.73 -34.96
CA ILE A 271 9.63 -0.95 -35.59
C ILE A 271 8.59 -1.42 -34.54
N ASP A 272 8.97 -2.34 -33.66
CA ASP A 272 8.06 -2.88 -32.64
C ASP A 272 7.63 -1.82 -31.61
N GLN A 273 8.54 -0.93 -31.23
CA GLN A 273 8.26 0.18 -30.31
C GLN A 273 7.34 1.22 -30.95
N LYS A 274 7.52 1.49 -32.26
CA LYS A 274 6.60 2.36 -33.01
C LYS A 274 5.21 1.76 -33.07
N GLN A 275 5.10 0.48 -33.46
CA GLN A 275 3.82 -0.23 -33.47
C GLN A 275 3.15 -0.26 -32.09
N ALA A 276 3.93 -0.43 -31.02
CA ALA A 276 3.41 -0.39 -29.65
C ALA A 276 2.83 1.00 -29.31
N ILE A 277 3.50 2.09 -29.69
CA ILE A 277 3.00 3.45 -29.51
C ILE A 277 1.72 3.64 -30.32
N ASP A 278 1.73 3.31 -31.61
CA ASP A 278 0.58 3.51 -32.51
C ASP A 278 -0.66 2.76 -32.01
N LYS A 279 -0.46 1.52 -31.53
CA LYS A 279 -1.52 0.71 -30.91
C LYS A 279 -2.11 1.34 -29.65
N VAL A 280 -1.29 1.99 -28.83
CA VAL A 280 -1.78 2.74 -27.65
C VAL A 280 -2.51 4.00 -28.06
N MET A 281 -2.00 4.72 -29.07
CA MET A 281 -2.62 5.97 -29.53
C MET A 281 -3.98 5.74 -30.20
N SER A 282 -4.18 4.58 -30.83
CA SER A 282 -5.46 4.18 -31.40
C SER A 282 -6.43 3.57 -30.38
N ALA A 283 -5.97 3.06 -29.24
CA ALA A 283 -6.84 2.41 -28.25
C ALA A 283 -7.92 3.35 -27.68
N LYS A 284 -9.17 2.88 -27.68
CA LYS A 284 -10.28 3.51 -26.94
C LYS A 284 -10.48 2.91 -25.56
N ASP A 285 -10.28 1.59 -25.44
CA ASP A 285 -10.48 0.85 -24.18
C ASP A 285 -9.14 0.54 -23.48
N TYR A 286 -8.38 -0.45 -23.97
CA TYR A 286 -7.06 -0.78 -23.45
C TYR A 286 -6.16 -1.37 -24.54
N ALA A 287 -4.84 -1.28 -24.33
CA ALA A 287 -3.84 -1.92 -25.18
C ALA A 287 -2.88 -2.75 -24.31
N LEU A 288 -2.63 -3.99 -24.73
CA LEU A 288 -1.63 -4.86 -24.12
C LEU A 288 -0.35 -4.84 -24.94
N ILE A 289 0.75 -4.48 -24.28
CA ILE A 289 2.09 -4.41 -24.88
C ILE A 289 2.95 -5.48 -24.23
N LEU A 290 3.44 -6.43 -25.04
CA LEU A 290 4.34 -7.47 -24.58
C LEU A 290 5.78 -6.98 -24.63
N GLY A 291 6.44 -6.90 -23.47
CA GLY A 291 7.83 -6.47 -23.39
C GLY A 291 8.77 -7.59 -22.96
N MET A 292 9.42 -8.23 -23.92
CA MET A 292 10.44 -9.25 -23.66
C MET A 292 11.62 -8.68 -22.84
N PRO A 293 12.41 -9.52 -22.15
CA PRO A 293 13.63 -9.07 -21.46
C PRO A 293 14.57 -8.31 -22.42
N GLY A 294 15.13 -7.18 -21.97
CA GLY A 294 16.08 -6.38 -22.77
C GLY A 294 15.49 -5.47 -23.85
N THR A 295 14.18 -5.53 -24.18
CA THR A 295 13.60 -4.77 -25.32
C THR A 295 13.32 -3.28 -25.04
N GLY A 296 13.85 -2.74 -23.95
CA GLY A 296 13.68 -1.32 -23.62
C GLY A 296 12.27 -0.93 -23.18
N LYS A 297 11.52 -1.82 -22.50
CA LYS A 297 10.17 -1.55 -21.94
C LYS A 297 10.00 -0.16 -21.32
N THR A 298 10.91 0.20 -20.40
CA THR A 298 10.90 1.50 -19.71
C THR A 298 11.03 2.66 -20.69
N THR A 299 11.86 2.49 -21.72
CA THR A 299 12.02 3.47 -22.79
C THR A 299 10.72 3.57 -23.60
N THR A 300 10.12 2.46 -24.02
CA THR A 300 8.84 2.46 -24.74
C THR A 300 7.73 3.17 -23.96
N ILE A 301 7.61 2.90 -22.65
CA ILE A 301 6.63 3.56 -21.78
C ILE A 301 6.90 5.07 -21.71
N ALA A 302 8.16 5.49 -21.60
CA ALA A 302 8.50 6.92 -21.62
C ALA A 302 8.06 7.60 -22.93
N HIS A 303 8.22 6.94 -24.09
CA HIS A 303 7.72 7.47 -25.37
C HIS A 303 6.20 7.52 -25.45
N ILE A 304 5.49 6.53 -24.91
CA ILE A 304 4.03 6.55 -24.82
C ILE A 304 3.56 7.74 -23.97
N ILE A 305 4.20 7.97 -22.82
CA ILE A 305 3.88 9.12 -21.95
C ILE A 305 4.09 10.44 -22.70
N ARG A 306 5.23 10.61 -23.39
CA ARG A 306 5.50 11.79 -24.22
C ARG A 306 4.41 12.02 -25.26
N ALA A 307 4.03 10.97 -25.99
CA ALA A 307 3.01 11.05 -27.02
C ALA A 307 1.63 11.47 -26.45
N LEU A 308 1.21 10.86 -25.32
CA LEU A 308 -0.05 11.21 -24.67
C LEU A 308 -0.06 12.65 -24.12
N VAL A 309 1.03 13.08 -23.47
CA VAL A 309 1.15 14.44 -22.94
C VAL A 309 1.21 15.48 -24.05
N SER A 310 1.87 15.18 -25.18
CA SER A 310 1.90 16.08 -26.35
C SER A 310 0.50 16.32 -26.96
N GLN A 311 -0.44 15.40 -26.74
CA GLN A 311 -1.86 15.55 -27.12
C GLN A 311 -2.71 16.23 -26.03
N GLY A 312 -2.09 16.73 -24.95
CA GLY A 312 -2.78 17.37 -23.84
C GLY A 312 -3.53 16.42 -22.91
N LYS A 313 -3.27 15.11 -22.96
CA LYS A 313 -3.91 14.13 -22.07
C LYS A 313 -3.24 14.08 -20.70
N SER A 314 -4.02 13.85 -19.65
CA SER A 314 -3.52 13.51 -18.31
C SER A 314 -3.16 12.03 -18.24
N VAL A 315 -2.02 11.69 -17.61
CA VAL A 315 -1.53 10.31 -17.49
C VAL A 315 -1.37 9.94 -16.01
N LEU A 316 -1.98 8.83 -15.60
CA LEU A 316 -1.72 8.18 -14.31
C LEU A 316 -0.74 7.01 -14.55
N LEU A 317 0.47 7.14 -14.02
CA LEU A 317 1.48 6.09 -14.08
C LEU A 317 1.47 5.27 -12.78
N THR A 318 1.27 3.96 -12.89
CA THR A 318 1.29 3.04 -11.75
C THR A 318 2.18 1.83 -12.04
N SER A 319 2.73 1.26 -10.97
CA SER A 319 3.44 -0.03 -11.00
C SER A 319 3.31 -0.70 -9.64
N TYR A 320 3.64 -1.99 -9.57
CA TYR A 320 3.69 -2.72 -8.31
C TYR A 320 4.85 -2.26 -7.41
N THR A 321 5.97 -1.82 -7.99
CA THR A 321 7.16 -1.41 -7.23
C THR A 321 7.51 0.05 -7.45
N HIS A 322 7.99 0.72 -6.39
CA HIS A 322 8.49 2.10 -6.47
C HIS A 322 9.61 2.25 -7.50
N THR A 323 10.57 1.33 -7.50
CA THR A 323 11.71 1.33 -8.43
C THR A 323 11.29 1.33 -9.91
N ALA A 324 10.21 0.63 -10.25
CA ALA A 324 9.72 0.59 -11.63
C ALA A 324 9.18 1.96 -12.08
N VAL A 325 8.46 2.66 -11.19
CA VAL A 325 7.96 4.02 -11.45
C VAL A 325 9.13 5.00 -11.57
N ASP A 326 10.07 4.96 -10.62
CA ASP A 326 11.23 5.86 -10.59
C ASP A 326 12.08 5.73 -11.85
N ASN A 327 12.32 4.50 -12.31
CA ASN A 327 13.06 4.24 -13.55
C ASN A 327 12.39 4.87 -14.78
N ILE A 328 11.06 4.92 -14.83
CA ILE A 328 10.32 5.57 -15.92
C ILE A 328 10.41 7.09 -15.77
N LEU A 329 10.24 7.63 -14.56
CA LEU A 329 10.33 9.06 -14.28
C LEU A 329 11.72 9.63 -14.62
N LEU A 330 12.80 8.90 -14.34
CA LEU A 330 14.16 9.28 -14.72
C LEU A 330 14.32 9.45 -16.24
N LYS A 331 13.60 8.67 -17.06
CA LYS A 331 13.66 8.78 -18.53
C LYS A 331 12.97 10.03 -19.07
N ILE A 332 12.00 10.58 -18.34
CA ILE A 332 11.23 11.76 -18.76
C ILE A 332 11.57 13.04 -17.98
N LYS A 333 12.56 12.96 -17.09
CA LYS A 333 12.95 14.06 -16.19
C LYS A 333 13.32 15.36 -16.92
N ASN A 334 13.93 15.25 -18.11
CA ASN A 334 14.39 16.38 -18.90
C ASN A 334 13.35 16.89 -19.91
N ASP A 335 12.16 16.27 -19.97
CA ASP A 335 11.16 16.54 -21.02
C ASP A 335 10.23 17.72 -20.67
N ASN A 336 10.52 18.48 -19.60
CA ASN A 336 9.65 19.55 -19.06
C ASN A 336 8.18 19.12 -18.83
N ILE A 337 7.95 17.83 -18.60
CA ILE A 337 6.63 17.28 -18.26
C ILE A 337 6.38 17.50 -16.77
N ARG A 338 5.27 18.16 -16.41
CA ARG A 338 4.85 18.32 -15.01
C ARG A 338 4.43 16.97 -14.45
N THR A 339 5.12 16.51 -13.41
CA THR A 339 4.83 15.25 -12.72
C THR A 339 4.52 15.50 -11.24
N LEU A 340 3.64 14.66 -10.68
CA LEU A 340 3.32 14.64 -9.25
C LEU A 340 3.47 13.20 -8.77
N GLY A 341 4.44 12.95 -7.87
CA GLY A 341 4.60 11.66 -7.21
C GLY A 341 3.63 11.54 -6.03
N LEU A 342 2.79 10.51 -6.03
CA LEU A 342 1.92 10.17 -4.91
C LEU A 342 2.58 9.06 -4.08
N GLY A 343 2.86 9.33 -2.81
CA GLY A 343 3.49 8.36 -1.89
C GLY A 343 4.49 9.02 -0.94
N ALA A 344 4.99 8.25 0.03
CA ALA A 344 6.07 8.71 0.89
C ALA A 344 7.32 8.96 0.04
N VAL A 345 7.88 10.17 0.13
CA VAL A 345 9.06 10.55 -0.66
C VAL A 345 10.27 9.79 -0.12
N ALA A 346 10.70 8.75 -0.82
CA ALA A 346 12.05 8.20 -0.67
C ALA A 346 13.00 9.23 -1.31
N LYS A 347 13.53 10.13 -0.48
CA LYS A 347 14.47 11.18 -0.91
C LYS A 347 15.90 10.70 -0.83
#